data_AF-X1JFV5-F1
#
_entry.id   AF-X1JFV5-F1
#
_cell.length_a   1.000
_cell.length_b   1.000
_cell.length_c   1.000
_cell.angle_alpha   90.00
_cell.angle_beta   90.00
_cell.angle_gamma   90.00
#
_symmetry.space_group_name_H-M   'P 1'
#
loop_
_entity.id
_entity.type
_entity.pdbx_description
1 polymer ?
#
loop_
_entity_poly.entity_id
_entity_poly.type
_entity_poly.pdbx_seq_one_letter_code
_entity_poly.pdbx_strand_id
1 'polypeptide(L)'
;MRNREKWFNKSREALRWRNGPVPLSTQIQWSDKELQKARRGINDFLSTLKSEQENKDNSKSLIRGLGIIEDRFTKYQDNLLVPNIKIETIKGEKVIELERTNNGVEKDFRACRRHARRLRGDKNVEGIIQREGVGLLLLLNMDISQYVQIVYGSWECMGKRFSKVEKKSLEYADLLL
;
A
#
# COMPACT_ATOMS: atom_id res chain seq x y z
N MET A 1 -5.31 -8.28 -31.04
CA MET A 1 -5.61 -8.40 -29.59
C MET A 1 -4.70 -9.41 -28.87
N ARG A 2 -4.47 -10.62 -29.41
CA ARG A 2 -3.61 -11.68 -28.81
C ARG A 2 -2.24 -11.23 -28.26
N ASN A 3 -1.52 -10.35 -28.95
CA ASN A 3 -0.20 -9.90 -28.47
C ASN A 3 -0.27 -9.02 -27.22
N ARG A 4 -1.31 -8.18 -27.07
CA ARG A 4 -1.43 -7.31 -25.87
C ARG A 4 -1.77 -8.12 -24.64
N GLU A 5 -2.66 -9.09 -24.78
CA GLU A 5 -3.03 -10.02 -23.71
C GLU A 5 -1.83 -10.86 -23.26
N LYS A 6 -1.01 -11.36 -24.19
CA LYS A 6 0.25 -12.06 -23.89
C LYS A 6 1.15 -11.20 -22.98
N TRP A 7 1.41 -9.96 -23.36
CA TRP A 7 2.28 -9.07 -22.59
C TRP A 7 1.67 -8.62 -21.27
N PHE A 8 0.35 -8.42 -21.23
CA PHE A 8 -0.38 -8.17 -19.99
C PHE A 8 -0.22 -9.34 -19.00
N ASN A 9 -0.43 -10.58 -19.45
CA ASN A 9 -0.28 -11.78 -18.61
C ASN A 9 1.17 -11.97 -18.15
N LYS A 10 2.16 -11.79 -19.03
CA LYS A 10 3.58 -11.82 -18.64
C LYS A 10 3.92 -10.76 -17.60
N SER A 11 3.39 -9.54 -17.74
CA SER A 11 3.63 -8.48 -16.75
C SER A 11 3.04 -8.81 -15.39
N ARG A 12 1.84 -9.41 -15.34
CA ARG A 12 1.22 -9.90 -14.10
C ARG A 12 2.03 -11.02 -13.47
N GLU A 13 2.51 -11.97 -14.26
CA GLU A 13 3.33 -13.07 -13.79
C GLU A 13 4.66 -12.58 -13.19
N ALA A 14 5.32 -11.61 -13.84
CA ALA A 14 6.52 -10.97 -13.32
C ALA A 14 6.28 -10.31 -11.95
N LEU A 15 5.13 -9.65 -11.80
CA LEU A 15 4.66 -9.09 -10.53
C LEU A 15 4.04 -10.15 -9.60
N ARG A 16 4.14 -11.44 -9.93
CA ARG A 16 3.57 -12.57 -9.18
C ARG A 16 2.07 -12.43 -8.87
N TRP A 17 1.34 -11.64 -9.67
CA TRP A 17 -0.12 -11.57 -9.64
C TRP A 17 -0.67 -12.81 -10.31
N ARG A 18 -1.06 -13.80 -9.50
CA ARG A 18 -1.73 -15.00 -10.01
C ARG A 18 -3.17 -14.66 -10.42
N ASN A 19 -3.63 -15.25 -11.51
CA ASN A 19 -5.06 -15.35 -11.79
C ASN A 19 -5.53 -16.68 -11.20
N GLY A 20 -6.52 -16.65 -10.33
CA GLY A 20 -7.16 -17.84 -9.77
C GLY A 20 -8.69 -17.70 -9.82
N PRO A 21 -9.44 -18.81 -9.83
CA PRO A 21 -10.91 -18.81 -9.82
C PRO A 21 -11.53 -18.36 -8.48
N VAL A 22 -10.69 -18.13 -7.47
CA VAL A 22 -11.06 -17.74 -6.10
C VAL A 22 -10.49 -16.33 -5.84
N PRO A 23 -11.16 -15.46 -5.07
CA PRO A 23 -10.54 -14.20 -4.66
C PRO A 23 -9.27 -14.52 -3.88
N LEU A 24 -8.12 -14.38 -4.54
CA LEU A 24 -6.83 -14.28 -3.87
C LEU A 24 -6.95 -13.17 -2.83
N SER A 25 -6.32 -13.35 -1.66
CA SER A 25 -6.19 -12.25 -0.69
C SER A 25 -5.74 -11.01 -1.45
N THR A 26 -6.58 -9.98 -1.45
CA THR A 26 -6.27 -8.70 -2.08
C THR A 26 -5.16 -7.99 -1.32
N GLN A 27 -4.98 -8.34 -0.04
CA GLN A 27 -3.88 -7.91 0.82
C GLN A 27 -2.73 -8.89 0.63
N ILE A 28 -1.93 -8.65 -0.40
CA ILE A 28 -0.73 -9.43 -0.68
C ILE A 28 0.39 -8.91 0.22
N GLN A 29 0.78 -9.70 1.20
CA GLN A 29 2.00 -9.50 1.99
C GLN A 29 3.02 -10.56 1.56
N TRP A 30 4.27 -10.14 1.39
CA TRP A 30 5.34 -11.01 0.92
C TRP A 30 6.49 -11.01 1.91
N SER A 31 6.96 -12.20 2.23
CA SER A 31 8.21 -12.41 2.95
C SER A 31 9.42 -11.93 2.12
N ASP A 32 10.57 -11.75 2.77
CA ASP A 32 11.81 -11.34 2.08
C ASP A 32 12.22 -12.32 0.97
N LYS A 33 11.97 -13.62 1.18
CA LYS A 33 12.22 -14.66 0.16
C LYS A 33 11.33 -14.46 -1.06
N GLU A 34 10.08 -14.07 -0.85
CA GLU A 34 9.14 -13.80 -1.95
C GLU A 34 9.45 -12.50 -2.67
N LEU A 35 9.87 -11.46 -1.95
CA LEU A 35 10.38 -10.22 -2.55
C LEU A 35 11.59 -10.47 -3.44
N GLN A 36 12.55 -11.30 -3.00
CA GLN A 36 13.68 -11.69 -3.85
C GLN A 36 13.26 -12.49 -5.08
N LYS A 37 12.23 -13.35 -4.97
CA LYS A 37 11.68 -14.06 -6.13
C LYS A 37 10.97 -13.11 -7.09
N ALA A 38 10.24 -12.11 -6.59
CA ALA A 38 9.59 -11.09 -7.40
C ALA A 38 10.63 -10.21 -8.13
N ARG A 39 11.71 -9.81 -7.45
CA ARG A 39 12.85 -9.08 -8.05
C ARG A 39 13.44 -9.84 -9.23
N ARG A 40 13.69 -11.14 -9.06
CA ARG A 40 14.16 -12.01 -10.14
C ARG A 40 13.17 -12.08 -11.30
N GLY A 41 11.90 -12.33 -11.02
CA GLY A 41 10.86 -12.38 -12.06
C GLY A 41 10.71 -11.08 -12.86
N ILE A 42 10.86 -9.93 -12.22
CA ILE A 42 10.87 -8.62 -12.90
C ILE A 42 12.11 -8.47 -13.76
N ASN A 43 13.29 -8.83 -13.26
CA ASN A 43 14.53 -8.74 -14.05
C ASN A 43 14.49 -9.67 -15.27
N ASP A 44 13.97 -10.89 -15.12
CA ASP A 44 13.79 -11.84 -16.22
C ASP A 44 12.76 -11.35 -17.25
N PHE A 45 11.71 -10.66 -16.78
CA PHE A 45 10.73 -10.04 -17.66
C PHE A 45 11.33 -8.86 -18.42
N LEU A 46 12.10 -7.99 -17.76
CA LEU A 46 12.78 -6.86 -18.40
C LEU A 46 13.80 -7.33 -19.45
N SER A 47 14.56 -8.39 -19.19
CA SER A 47 15.47 -8.97 -20.19
C SER A 47 14.72 -9.53 -21.40
N THR A 48 13.57 -10.16 -21.16
CA THR A 48 12.67 -10.62 -22.24
C THR A 48 12.10 -9.46 -23.05
N LEU A 49 11.79 -8.31 -22.43
CA LEU A 49 11.32 -7.13 -23.15
C LEU A 49 12.42 -6.56 -24.05
N LYS A 50 13.66 -6.49 -23.56
CA LYS A 50 14.79 -5.98 -24.34
C LYS A 50 15.08 -6.84 -25.58
N SER A 51 15.13 -8.16 -25.42
CA SER A 51 15.36 -9.07 -26.57
C SER A 51 14.26 -8.96 -27.63
N GLU A 52 13.01 -8.73 -27.22
CA GLU A 52 11.89 -8.55 -28.13
C GLU A 52 11.83 -7.15 -28.76
N GLN A 53 12.41 -6.14 -28.12
CA GLN A 53 12.59 -4.82 -28.73
C GLN A 53 13.70 -4.82 -29.80
N GLU A 54 14.76 -5.60 -29.60
CA GLU A 54 15.87 -5.74 -30.55
C GLU A 54 15.54 -6.62 -31.76
N ASN A 55 14.47 -7.41 -31.68
CA ASN A 55 14.02 -8.26 -32.78
C ASN A 55 13.46 -7.41 -33.95
N LYS A 56 14.18 -7.45 -35.09
CA LYS A 56 13.87 -6.68 -36.31
C LYS A 56 12.57 -7.08 -36.99
N ASP A 57 12.04 -8.27 -36.68
CA ASP A 57 10.77 -8.76 -37.24
C ASP A 57 9.55 -8.14 -36.55
N ASN A 58 9.75 -7.50 -35.39
CA ASN A 58 8.66 -6.91 -34.62
C ASN A 58 8.22 -5.55 -35.17
N SER A 59 6.90 -5.34 -35.22
CA SER A 59 6.32 -4.06 -35.65
C SER A 59 6.77 -2.88 -34.76
N LYS A 60 6.99 -1.70 -35.35
CA LYS A 60 7.33 -0.46 -34.62
C LYS A 60 6.35 -0.14 -33.47
N SER A 61 5.06 -0.40 -33.68
CA SER A 61 4.03 -0.20 -32.66
C SER A 61 4.19 -1.14 -31.46
N LEU A 62 4.63 -2.38 -31.69
CA LEU A 62 4.88 -3.34 -30.62
C LEU A 62 6.09 -2.90 -29.81
N ILE A 63 7.20 -2.59 -30.48
CA ILE A 63 8.45 -2.11 -29.84
C ILE A 63 8.16 -0.90 -28.95
N ARG A 64 7.41 0.10 -29.47
CA ARG A 64 6.98 1.26 -28.67
C ARG A 64 6.13 0.86 -27.45
N GLY A 65 5.22 -0.09 -27.62
CA GLY A 65 4.41 -0.60 -26.51
C GLY A 65 5.24 -1.30 -25.43
N LEU A 66 6.23 -2.09 -25.83
CA LEU A 66 7.17 -2.76 -24.91
C LEU A 66 8.03 -1.74 -24.16
N GLY A 67 8.52 -0.70 -24.85
CA GLY A 67 9.27 0.40 -24.21
C GLY A 67 8.46 1.11 -23.12
N ILE A 68 7.17 1.38 -23.36
CA ILE A 68 6.29 1.97 -22.33
C ILE A 68 6.16 1.04 -21.11
N ILE A 69 6.08 -0.28 -21.32
CA ILE A 69 6.00 -1.24 -20.22
C ILE A 69 7.32 -1.25 -19.44
N GLU A 70 8.45 -1.33 -20.14
CA GLU A 70 9.79 -1.27 -19.53
C GLU A 70 9.97 0.00 -18.69
N ASP A 71 9.67 1.17 -19.25
CA ASP A 71 9.75 2.46 -18.55
C ASP A 71 8.93 2.49 -17.26
N ARG A 72 7.75 1.85 -17.25
CA ARG A 72 6.91 1.77 -16.05
C ARG A 72 7.54 0.86 -15.00
N PHE A 73 8.05 -0.30 -15.41
CA PHE A 73 8.69 -1.22 -14.47
C PHE A 73 9.95 -0.62 -13.86
N THR A 74 10.80 0.05 -14.65
CA THR A 74 12.02 0.70 -14.16
C THR A 74 11.69 1.89 -13.25
N LYS A 75 10.75 2.76 -13.65
CA LYS A 75 10.37 3.94 -12.86
C LYS A 75 9.80 3.59 -11.48
N TYR A 76 9.03 2.50 -11.38
CA TYR A 76 8.37 2.11 -10.13
C TYR A 76 9.02 0.91 -9.44
N GLN A 77 10.19 0.44 -9.90
CA GLN A 77 10.82 -0.78 -9.43
C GLN A 77 11.02 -0.80 -7.90
N ASP A 78 11.53 0.31 -7.35
CA ASP A 78 11.81 0.44 -5.93
C ASP A 78 10.53 0.51 -5.09
N ASN A 79 9.48 1.14 -5.63
CA ASN A 79 8.19 1.27 -4.97
C ASN A 79 7.38 -0.03 -5.00
N LEU A 80 7.53 -0.85 -6.05
CA LEU A 80 6.82 -2.13 -6.18
C LEU A 80 7.31 -3.17 -5.16
N LEU A 81 8.58 -3.09 -4.75
CA LEU A 81 9.27 -4.13 -3.97
C LEU A 81 9.94 -3.59 -2.72
N VAL A 82 9.33 -2.58 -2.08
CA VAL A 82 9.83 -1.99 -0.82
C VAL A 82 10.19 -3.09 0.19
N PRO A 83 11.38 -3.07 0.81
CA PRO A 83 11.76 -4.11 1.78
C PRO A 83 10.78 -4.15 2.96
N ASN A 84 10.66 -5.31 3.59
CA ASN A 84 9.93 -5.42 4.84
C ASN A 84 10.64 -4.65 5.96
N ILE A 85 9.88 -4.13 6.91
CA ILE A 85 10.43 -3.32 7.99
C ILE A 85 10.87 -4.25 9.12
N LYS A 86 12.13 -4.13 9.52
CA LYS A 86 12.69 -4.86 10.66
C LYS A 86 12.71 -3.92 11.86
N ILE A 87 12.09 -4.34 12.95
CA ILE A 87 11.97 -3.56 14.19
C ILE A 87 12.54 -4.38 15.32
N GLU A 88 13.53 -3.83 16.02
CA GLU A 88 14.01 -4.39 17.27
C GLU A 88 13.01 -4.07 18.38
N THR A 89 12.51 -5.10 19.05
CA THR A 89 11.64 -4.94 20.23
C THR A 89 12.30 -5.57 21.45
N ILE A 90 11.82 -5.21 22.65
CA ILE A 90 12.28 -5.79 23.92
C ILE A 90 12.16 -7.32 23.94
N LYS A 91 11.27 -7.88 23.11
CA LYS A 91 11.01 -9.33 22.98
C LYS A 91 11.76 -9.98 21.80
N GLY A 92 12.63 -9.24 21.10
CA GLY A 92 13.38 -9.70 19.94
C GLY A 92 13.09 -8.92 18.64
N GLU A 93 13.72 -9.35 17.54
CA GLU A 93 13.50 -8.78 16.20
C GLU A 93 12.11 -9.16 15.67
N LYS A 94 11.34 -8.16 15.24
CA LYS A 94 10.04 -8.33 14.59
C LYS A 94 10.12 -7.83 13.16
N VAL A 95 9.71 -8.66 12.22
CA VAL A 95 9.57 -8.28 10.81
C VAL A 95 8.12 -7.92 10.52
N ILE A 96 7.90 -6.74 9.95
CA ILE A 96 6.60 -6.27 9.48
C ILE A 96 6.57 -6.41 7.96
N GLU A 97 5.71 -7.31 7.49
CA GLU A 97 5.46 -7.50 6.07
C GLU A 97 4.49 -6.43 5.56
N LEU A 98 4.92 -5.67 4.55
CA LEU A 98 4.12 -4.61 3.97
C LEU A 98 3.13 -5.16 2.93
N GLU A 99 1.93 -4.59 2.88
CA GLU A 99 0.99 -4.84 1.79
C GLU A 99 1.56 -4.32 0.47
N ARG A 100 1.48 -5.13 -0.59
CA ARG A 100 1.96 -4.79 -1.95
C ARG A 100 0.90 -4.14 -2.82
N THR A 101 -0.27 -3.93 -2.24
CA THR A 101 -1.42 -3.32 -2.90
C THR A 101 -1.95 -2.24 -1.99
N ASN A 102 -2.60 -1.23 -2.55
CA ASN A 102 -3.23 -0.19 -1.76
C ASN A 102 -4.58 -0.63 -1.16
N ASN A 103 -4.91 -1.93 -1.16
CA ASN A 103 -6.23 -2.41 -0.77
C ASN A 103 -6.57 -2.11 0.69
N GLY A 104 -5.63 -2.28 1.64
CA GLY A 104 -5.84 -1.89 3.04
C GLY A 104 -6.12 -0.40 3.14
N VAL A 105 -5.24 0.43 2.57
CA VAL A 105 -5.40 1.90 2.53
C VAL A 105 -6.74 2.31 1.91
N GLU A 106 -7.13 1.74 0.78
CA GLU A 106 -8.42 2.00 0.12
C GLU A 106 -9.61 1.54 0.96
N LYS A 107 -9.48 0.44 1.72
CA LYS A 107 -10.52 -0.02 2.64
C LYS A 107 -10.71 1.00 3.76
N ASP A 108 -9.64 1.54 4.31
CA ASP A 108 -9.66 2.54 5.37
C ASP A 108 -10.21 3.87 4.85
N PHE A 109 -9.75 4.36 3.70
CA PHE A 109 -10.34 5.54 3.05
C PHE A 109 -11.83 5.36 2.75
N ARG A 110 -12.25 4.16 2.33
CA ARG A 110 -13.68 3.85 2.15
C ARG A 110 -14.44 3.86 3.47
N ALA A 111 -13.85 3.37 4.55
CA ALA A 111 -14.45 3.42 5.88
C ALA A 111 -14.63 4.87 6.36
N CYS A 112 -13.58 5.71 6.26
CA CYS A 112 -13.65 7.14 6.54
C CYS A 112 -14.75 7.83 5.72
N ARG A 113 -14.79 7.56 4.41
CA ARG A 113 -15.85 8.07 3.51
C ARG A 113 -17.25 7.67 3.97
N ARG A 114 -17.47 6.41 4.34
CA ARG A 114 -18.77 5.95 4.83
C ARG A 114 -19.13 6.61 6.16
N HIS A 115 -18.18 6.75 7.07
CA HIS A 115 -18.40 7.40 8.36
C HIS A 115 -18.78 8.88 8.18
N ALA A 116 -18.02 9.62 7.39
CA ALA A 116 -18.32 11.01 7.06
C ALA A 116 -19.71 11.19 6.43
N ARG A 117 -20.14 10.26 5.56
CA ARG A 117 -21.49 10.29 4.96
C ARG A 117 -22.58 10.10 6.01
N ARG A 118 -22.38 9.20 6.99
CA ARG A 118 -23.33 8.99 8.09
C ARG A 118 -23.48 10.22 8.97
N LEU A 119 -22.38 10.95 9.21
CA LEU A 119 -22.40 12.17 10.02
C LEU A 119 -23.14 13.32 9.33
N ARG A 120 -22.86 13.58 8.04
CA ARG A 120 -23.44 14.73 7.31
C ARG A 120 -24.74 14.45 6.57
N GLY A 121 -25.03 13.20 6.22
CA GLY A 121 -26.15 12.83 5.35
C GLY A 121 -25.97 13.20 3.87
N ASP A 122 -24.82 13.78 3.47
CA ASP A 122 -24.51 14.16 2.10
C ASP A 122 -23.60 13.12 1.41
N LYS A 123 -23.77 12.95 0.10
CA LYS A 123 -22.93 12.13 -0.77
C LYS A 123 -21.54 12.73 -0.95
N ASN A 124 -21.42 14.06 -0.92
CA ASN A 124 -20.16 14.80 -1.07
C ASN A 124 -19.41 14.95 0.27
N VAL A 125 -18.50 14.00 0.52
CA VAL A 125 -17.69 13.95 1.74
C VAL A 125 -16.24 14.40 1.57
N GLU A 126 -15.86 14.80 0.36
CA GLU A 126 -14.47 15.13 0.02
C GLU A 126 -13.92 16.25 0.90
N GLY A 127 -14.70 17.31 1.13
CA GLY A 127 -14.29 18.43 1.97
C GLY A 127 -14.08 18.10 3.45
N ILE A 128 -14.75 17.06 3.99
CA ILE A 128 -14.46 16.57 5.35
C ILE A 128 -13.19 15.74 5.32
N ILE A 129 -13.04 14.84 4.35
CA ILE A 129 -11.90 13.93 4.30
C ILE A 129 -10.60 14.71 4.12
N GLN A 130 -10.62 15.77 3.31
CA GLN A 130 -9.44 16.62 3.13
C GLN A 130 -9.11 17.44 4.38
N ARG A 131 -10.12 17.86 5.15
CA ARG A 131 -9.94 18.71 6.34
C ARG A 131 -9.62 17.91 7.60
N GLU A 132 -10.32 16.79 7.79
CA GLU A 132 -10.34 16.00 9.02
C GLU A 132 -9.84 14.56 8.81
N GLY A 133 -9.28 14.25 7.63
CA GLY A 133 -8.88 12.89 7.26
C GLY A 133 -7.96 12.23 8.30
N VAL A 134 -7.02 12.98 8.85
CA VAL A 134 -6.11 12.51 9.91
C VAL A 134 -6.90 12.15 11.18
N GLY A 135 -7.84 13.00 11.60
CA GLY A 135 -8.71 12.75 12.75
C GLY A 135 -9.61 11.53 12.55
N LEU A 136 -10.16 11.37 11.34
CA LEU A 136 -10.97 10.20 10.97
C LEU A 136 -10.16 8.90 11.02
N LEU A 137 -8.89 8.92 10.60
CA LEU A 137 -7.99 7.77 10.70
C LEU A 137 -7.65 7.44 12.15
N LEU A 138 -7.43 8.45 13.00
CA LEU A 138 -7.23 8.24 14.44
C LEU A 138 -8.46 7.59 15.09
N LEU A 139 -9.67 8.00 14.69
CA LEU A 139 -10.91 7.36 15.15
C LEU A 139 -10.98 5.89 14.72
N LEU A 140 -10.57 5.55 13.49
CA LEU A 140 -10.49 4.15 13.07
C LEU A 140 -9.47 3.34 13.88
N ASN A 141 -8.36 3.96 14.28
CA ASN A 141 -7.37 3.29 15.15
C ASN A 141 -7.91 2.96 16.54
N MET A 142 -8.97 3.64 17.00
CA MET A 142 -9.61 3.32 18.28
C MET A 142 -10.27 1.93 18.28
N ASP A 143 -10.62 1.37 17.12
CA ASP A 143 -11.13 0.00 17.01
C ASP A 143 -10.02 -1.04 17.25
N ILE A 144 -8.74 -0.63 17.21
CA ILE A 144 -7.59 -1.50 17.45
C ILE A 144 -7.29 -1.52 18.95
N SER A 145 -7.67 -2.60 19.63
CA SER A 145 -7.48 -2.76 21.08
C SER A 145 -6.03 -2.55 21.55
N GLN A 146 -5.06 -3.04 20.76
CA GLN A 146 -3.64 -2.87 21.03
C GLN A 146 -3.21 -1.40 20.96
N TYR A 147 -3.73 -0.64 19.99
CA TYR A 147 -3.46 0.78 19.88
C TYR A 147 -4.01 1.52 21.10
N VAL A 148 -5.25 1.22 21.49
CA VAL A 148 -5.87 1.81 22.68
C VAL A 148 -5.08 1.46 23.94
N GLN A 149 -4.61 0.22 24.06
CA GLN A 149 -3.81 -0.19 25.20
C GLN A 149 -2.46 0.53 25.27
N ILE A 150 -1.77 0.71 24.14
CA ILE A 150 -0.47 1.39 24.11
C ILE A 150 -0.64 2.89 24.37
N VAL A 151 -1.55 3.53 23.63
CA VAL A 151 -1.71 4.99 23.61
C VAL A 151 -2.57 5.51 24.75
N TYR A 152 -3.52 4.73 25.26
CA TYR A 152 -4.44 5.14 26.33
C TYR A 152 -4.40 4.24 27.56
N GLY A 153 -3.82 3.03 27.48
CA GLY A 153 -3.78 2.05 28.57
C GLY A 153 -5.04 1.20 28.60
N SER A 154 -6.18 1.85 28.80
CA SER A 154 -7.52 1.28 28.68
C SER A 154 -8.50 2.39 28.33
N TRP A 155 -9.71 2.02 27.89
CA TRP A 155 -10.79 2.97 27.65
C TRP A 155 -11.13 3.81 28.89
N GLU A 156 -11.10 3.20 30.07
CA GLU A 156 -11.36 3.85 31.36
C GLU A 156 -10.27 4.86 31.73
N CYS A 157 -9.01 4.57 31.40
CA CYS A 157 -7.87 5.43 31.68
C CYS A 157 -7.72 6.59 30.68
N MET A 158 -8.45 6.57 29.57
CA MET A 158 -8.32 7.53 28.48
C MET A 158 -8.51 8.97 28.97
N GLY A 159 -9.58 9.25 29.72
CA GLY A 159 -9.86 10.59 30.26
C GLY A 159 -8.76 11.10 31.18
N LYS A 160 -8.19 10.23 32.02
CA LYS A 160 -7.07 10.56 32.91
C LYS A 160 -5.77 10.83 32.15
N ARG A 161 -5.61 10.27 30.95
CA ARG A 161 -4.43 10.51 30.10
C ARG A 161 -4.57 11.83 29.35
N PHE A 162 -5.77 12.15 28.86
CA PHE A 162 -6.07 13.46 28.28
C PHE A 162 -5.89 14.62 29.28
N SER A 163 -6.26 14.43 30.54
CA SER A 163 -6.08 15.47 31.57
C SER A 163 -4.62 15.74 31.94
N LYS A 164 -3.69 14.86 31.54
CA LYS A 164 -2.25 14.98 31.80
C LYS A 164 -1.46 15.53 30.61
N VAL A 165 -2.13 15.87 29.50
CA VAL A 165 -1.46 16.47 28.35
C VAL A 165 -1.02 17.89 28.74
N GLU A 166 0.30 18.11 28.72
CA GLU A 166 0.85 19.42 29.04
C GLU A 166 0.65 20.41 27.90
N LYS A 167 0.55 21.70 28.23
CA LYS A 167 0.38 22.77 27.23
C LYS A 167 1.51 22.79 26.20
N LYS A 168 2.75 22.47 26.61
CA LYS A 168 3.91 22.32 25.74
C LYS A 168 3.73 21.20 24.70
N SER A 169 3.06 20.11 25.07
CA SER A 169 2.77 19.01 24.14
C SER A 169 1.77 19.43 23.06
N LEU A 170 0.83 20.32 23.39
CA LEU A 170 -0.11 20.90 22.43
C LEU A 170 0.61 21.84 21.46
N GLU A 171 1.47 22.73 21.98
CA GLU A 171 2.28 23.64 21.16
C GLU A 171 3.21 22.87 20.18
N TYR A 172 3.76 21.75 20.62
CA TYR A 172 4.57 20.88 19.76
C TYR A 172 3.72 20.15 18.70
N ALA A 173 2.49 19.76 19.02
CA ALA A 173 1.58 19.14 18.06
C ALA A 173 1.14 20.11 16.97
N ASP A 174 0.89 21.37 17.31
CA ASP A 174 0.54 22.43 16.35
C ASP A 174 1.68 22.74 15.36
N LEU A 175 2.94 22.48 15.74
CA LEU A 175 4.09 22.62 14.85
C LEU A 175 4.25 21.46 13.84
N LEU A 176 3.59 20.33 14.10
CA LEU A 176 3.67 19.12 13.27
C LEU A 176 2.51 18.99 12.26
N LEU A 177 1.48 19.84 12.38
CA LEU A 177 0.30 19.90 11.51
C LEU A 177 0.46 20.97 10.43
#